data_AF-A0A9E6QZV9-F1
#
_entry.id   AF-A0A9E6QZV9-F1
#
_cell.length_a   1.000
_cell.length_b   1.000
_cell.length_c   1.000
_cell.angle_alpha   90.00
_cell.angle_beta   90.00
_cell.angle_gamma   90.00
#
_symmetry.space_group_name_H-M   'P 1'
#
loop_
_entity.id
_entity.type
_entity.pdbx_description
1 polymer ?
#
loop_
_entity_poly.entity_id
_entity_poly.type
_entity_poly.pdbx_seq_one_letter_code
_entity_poly.pdbx_strand_id
1 'polypeptide(L)'
;MTLEDAFLRADTGEVVICQTMQATMEALEKGRPDAIVLDVHLADRDDGWAIAELVTMLGTNPPRIAFSTGSPQDIPSEIAEMGPVFEKPYDPELLVAELTAGRKRGLFARLLG
;
A
#
# COMPACT_ATOMS: atom_id res chain seq x y z
N MET A 1 -0.76 -18.88 -1.07
CA MET A 1 -0.37 -17.99 0.04
C MET A 1 -1.14 -16.70 -0.14
N THR A 2 -1.70 -16.14 0.94
CA THR A 2 -2.39 -14.84 0.87
C THR A 2 -1.39 -13.69 1.04
N LEU A 3 -1.79 -12.47 0.70
CA LEU A 3 -0.96 -11.29 0.93
C LEU A 3 -0.77 -11.00 2.43
N GLU A 4 -1.80 -11.23 3.23
CA GLU A 4 -1.74 -11.13 4.70
C GLU A 4 -0.68 -12.07 5.27
N ASP A 5 -0.69 -13.34 4.85
CA ASP A 5 0.31 -14.33 5.29
C ASP A 5 1.74 -13.85 4.99
N ALA A 6 1.97 -13.24 3.82
CA ALA A 6 3.29 -12.75 3.44
C ALA A 6 3.74 -11.58 4.33
N PHE A 7 2.86 -10.65 4.69
CA PHE A 7 3.18 -9.57 5.63
C PHE A 7 3.48 -10.08 7.03
N LEU A 8 2.70 -11.04 7.53
CA LEU A 8 2.91 -11.64 8.85
C LEU A 8 4.26 -12.38 8.90
N ARG A 9 4.64 -13.09 7.83
CA ARG A 9 5.96 -13.74 7.71
C ARG A 9 7.13 -12.76 7.67
N ALA A 10 6.90 -11.52 7.24
CA ALA A 10 7.87 -10.45 7.22
C ALA A 10 7.95 -9.64 8.54
N ASP A 11 7.39 -10.18 9.63
CA ASP A 11 7.38 -9.57 10.96
C ASP A 11 6.71 -8.19 10.98
N THR A 12 5.64 -8.05 10.19
CA THR A 12 4.81 -6.83 10.18
C THR A 12 3.97 -6.81 11.45
N GLY A 13 4.08 -5.71 12.23
CA GLY A 13 3.44 -5.62 13.54
C GLY A 13 1.90 -5.71 13.50
N GLU A 14 1.28 -5.05 12.54
CA GLU A 14 -0.17 -5.07 12.35
C GLU A 14 -0.52 -5.06 10.86
N VAL A 15 -1.50 -5.89 10.47
CA VAL A 15 -2.08 -5.93 9.13
C VAL A 15 -3.58 -5.75 9.28
N VAL A 16 -4.14 -4.72 8.63
CA VAL A 16 -5.58 -4.45 8.63
C VAL A 16 -6.10 -4.63 7.22
N ILE A 17 -7.04 -5.57 7.04
CA ILE A 17 -7.70 -5.80 5.75
C ILE A 17 -8.98 -4.99 5.69
N CYS A 18 -9.06 -4.10 4.71
CA CYS A 18 -10.26 -3.32 4.43
C CYS A 18 -10.87 -3.79 3.12
N GLN A 19 -12.11 -4.27 3.16
CA GLN A 19 -12.85 -4.71 1.96
C GLN A 19 -13.65 -3.57 1.32
N THR A 20 -13.82 -2.47 2.05
CA THR A 20 -14.64 -1.32 1.65
C THR A 20 -13.90 -0.01 1.87
N MET A 21 -14.34 1.03 1.16
CA MET A 21 -13.81 2.38 1.39
C MET A 21 -14.12 2.84 2.82
N GLN A 22 -15.33 2.56 3.32
CA GLN A 22 -15.72 2.92 4.67
C GLN A 22 -14.79 2.29 5.72
N ALA A 23 -14.50 0.98 5.58
CA ALA A 23 -13.57 0.30 6.49
C ALA A 23 -12.17 0.91 6.42
N THR A 24 -11.73 1.31 5.22
CA THR A 24 -10.45 2.01 5.03
C THR A 24 -10.41 3.32 5.80
N MET A 25 -11.46 4.14 5.72
CA MET A 25 -11.55 5.40 6.47
C MET A 25 -11.52 5.18 7.98
N GLU A 26 -12.32 4.24 8.47
CA GLU A 26 -12.37 3.91 9.90
C GLU A 26 -11.01 3.38 10.42
N ALA A 27 -10.24 2.68 9.60
CA ALA A 27 -8.89 2.24 9.94
C ALA A 27 -7.91 3.43 9.99
N LEU A 28 -7.98 4.34 9.02
CA LEU A 28 -7.12 5.53 8.97
C LEU A 28 -7.39 6.53 10.10
N GLU A 29 -8.63 6.58 10.60
CA GLU A 29 -8.99 7.37 11.79
C GLU A 29 -8.38 6.81 13.09
N LYS A 30 -8.21 5.48 13.19
CA LYS A 30 -7.62 4.81 14.36
C LYS A 30 -6.10 4.96 14.42
N GLY A 31 -5.45 5.10 13.29
CA GLY A 31 -4.00 5.22 13.21
C GLY A 31 -3.50 5.33 11.78
N ARG A 32 -2.26 5.80 11.63
CA ARG A 32 -1.62 5.93 10.31
C ARG A 32 -0.77 4.69 10.03
N PRO A 33 -0.98 3.99 8.90
CA PRO A 33 -0.13 2.87 8.52
C PRO A 33 1.21 3.36 7.97
N ASP A 34 2.24 2.51 8.01
CA ASP A 34 3.52 2.76 7.34
C ASP A 34 3.47 2.50 5.83
N ALA A 35 2.52 1.68 5.40
CA ALA A 35 2.32 1.28 4.02
C ALA A 35 0.86 0.90 3.76
N ILE A 36 0.40 1.11 2.53
CA ILE A 36 -0.93 0.74 2.03
C ILE A 36 -0.75 -0.11 0.78
N VAL A 37 -1.48 -1.23 0.71
CA VAL A 37 -1.68 -1.98 -0.53
C VAL A 37 -3.08 -1.71 -1.02
N LEU A 38 -3.17 -1.19 -2.24
CA LEU A 38 -4.43 -0.78 -2.83
C LEU A 38 -4.85 -1.75 -3.94
N ASP A 39 -6.02 -2.36 -3.78
CA ASP A 39 -6.73 -2.97 -4.90
C ASP A 39 -7.47 -1.90 -5.70
N VAL A 40 -7.11 -1.74 -6.97
CA VAL A 40 -7.73 -0.74 -7.86
C VAL A 40 -9.23 -1.00 -8.04
N HIS A 41 -9.67 -2.25 -7.92
CA HIS A 41 -11.07 -2.66 -8.08
C HIS A 41 -11.81 -2.78 -6.75
N LEU A 42 -11.50 -1.92 -5.76
CA LEU A 42 -12.18 -1.93 -4.47
C LEU A 42 -13.70 -1.74 -4.68
N ALA A 43 -14.50 -2.62 -4.10
CA ALA A 43 -15.82 -3.01 -4.59
C ALA A 43 -16.94 -1.93 -4.58
N ASP A 44 -16.69 -0.74 -4.02
CA ASP A 44 -17.77 0.20 -3.66
C ASP A 44 -17.78 1.52 -4.48
N ARG A 45 -16.92 1.66 -5.51
CA ARG A 45 -16.86 2.85 -6.37
C ARG A 45 -16.60 2.48 -7.82
N ASP A 46 -17.35 3.13 -8.73
CA ASP A 46 -17.08 3.13 -10.18
C ASP A 46 -15.86 3.99 -10.55
N ASP A 47 -15.37 4.83 -9.63
CA ASP A 47 -14.22 5.71 -9.81
C ASP A 47 -13.04 5.21 -8.96
N GLY A 48 -12.29 4.22 -9.47
CA GLY A 48 -11.18 3.50 -8.80
C GLY A 48 -9.97 4.34 -8.35
N TRP A 49 -10.05 5.67 -8.40
CA TRP A 49 -8.96 6.62 -8.08
C TRP A 49 -9.16 7.40 -6.78
N ALA A 50 -10.32 7.28 -6.14
CA ALA A 50 -10.62 7.98 -4.88
C ALA A 50 -9.59 7.71 -3.75
N ILE A 51 -8.82 6.62 -3.84
CA ILE A 51 -7.80 6.28 -2.85
C ILE A 51 -6.51 7.10 -3.03
N ALA A 52 -6.21 7.58 -4.24
CA ALA A 52 -5.09 8.48 -4.48
C ALA A 52 -5.28 9.84 -3.81
N GLU A 53 -6.49 10.41 -3.88
CA GLU A 53 -6.84 11.62 -3.13
C GLU A 53 -6.70 11.37 -1.61
N LEU A 54 -7.14 10.20 -1.15
CA LEU A 54 -7.03 9.78 0.25
C LEU A 54 -5.59 9.76 0.76
N VAL A 55 -4.64 9.29 -0.04
CA VAL A 55 -3.22 9.31 0.31
C VAL A 55 -2.71 10.74 0.47
N THR A 56 -3.10 11.65 -0.43
CA THR A 56 -2.68 13.06 -0.33
C THR A 56 -3.21 13.73 0.94
N MET A 57 -4.32 13.23 1.49
CA MET A 57 -4.91 13.73 2.74
C MET A 57 -4.19 13.23 4.02
N LEU A 58 -3.26 12.27 3.92
CA LEU A 58 -2.57 11.69 5.08
C LEU A 58 -1.41 12.55 5.63
N GLY A 59 -1.29 13.81 5.21
CA GLY A 59 -0.42 14.81 5.84
C GLY A 59 1.08 14.71 5.48
N THR A 60 1.95 15.25 6.33
CA THR A 60 3.37 15.54 6.00
C THR A 60 4.28 14.33 5.85
N ASN A 61 3.83 13.12 6.21
CA ASN A 61 4.55 11.87 6.01
C ASN A 61 3.56 10.80 5.51
N PRO A 62 3.26 10.78 4.20
CA PRO A 62 2.30 9.84 3.64
C PRO A 62 2.83 8.39 3.71
N PRO A 63 1.94 7.40 3.86
CA PRO A 63 2.33 6.00 3.78
C PRO A 63 2.87 5.66 2.39
N ARG A 64 3.72 4.63 2.32
CA ARG A 64 4.15 4.07 1.03
C ARG A 64 3.01 3.28 0.40
N ILE A 65 2.89 3.31 -0.91
CA ILE A 65 1.78 2.66 -1.62
C ILE A 65 2.32 1.63 -2.58
N ALA A 66 1.62 0.50 -2.67
CA ALA A 66 1.72 -0.41 -3.79
C ALA A 66 0.31 -0.68 -4.33
N PHE A 67 0.15 -0.75 -5.65
CA PHE A 67 -1.10 -1.11 -6.30
C PHE A 67 -1.09 -2.61 -6.61
N SER A 68 -2.22 -3.28 -6.40
CA SER A 68 -2.44 -4.69 -6.68
C SER A 68 -3.69 -4.83 -7.55
N THR A 69 -3.54 -5.08 -8.84
CA THR A 69 -4.67 -4.98 -9.79
C THR A 69 -4.65 -6.08 -10.85
N GLY A 70 -5.82 -6.45 -11.37
CA GLY A 70 -5.93 -7.28 -12.58
C GLY A 70 -5.93 -6.47 -13.89
N SER A 71 -5.97 -5.14 -13.81
CA SER A 71 -6.08 -4.24 -14.95
C SER A 71 -5.15 -3.03 -14.75
N PRO A 72 -3.82 -3.19 -14.89
CA PRO A 72 -2.88 -2.09 -14.69
C PRO A 72 -3.08 -0.92 -15.66
N GLN A 73 -3.57 -1.19 -16.88
CA GLN A 73 -3.89 -0.18 -17.88
C GLN A 73 -5.03 0.76 -17.50
N ASP A 74 -5.86 0.38 -16.52
CA ASP A 74 -6.96 1.22 -16.05
C ASP A 74 -6.43 2.34 -15.15
N ILE A 75 -5.21 2.22 -14.63
CA ILE A 75 -4.52 3.20 -13.78
C ILE A 75 -4.08 4.44 -14.60
N PRO A 76 -4.61 5.65 -14.30
CA PRO A 76 -4.08 6.89 -14.82
C PRO A 76 -2.60 7.00 -14.50
N SER A 77 -1.81 7.48 -15.45
CA SER A 77 -0.34 7.58 -15.30
C SER A 77 0.07 8.35 -14.04
N GLU A 78 -0.64 9.44 -13.72
CA GLU A 78 -0.40 10.25 -12.52
C GLU A 78 -0.60 9.47 -11.21
N ILE A 79 -1.50 8.48 -11.19
CA ILE A 79 -1.71 7.63 -10.02
C ILE A 79 -0.68 6.50 -9.98
N ALA A 80 -0.33 5.91 -11.13
CA ALA A 80 0.70 4.89 -11.22
C ALA A 80 2.08 5.40 -10.76
N GLU A 81 2.33 6.71 -10.85
CA GLU A 81 3.55 7.35 -10.36
C GLU A 81 3.66 7.39 -8.82
N MET A 82 2.57 7.15 -8.07
CA MET A 82 2.56 7.19 -6.61
C MET A 82 3.22 5.97 -5.96
N GLY A 83 3.38 4.86 -6.70
CA GLY A 83 3.94 3.63 -6.16
C GLY A 83 3.96 2.48 -7.17
N PRO A 84 4.71 1.40 -6.89
CA PRO A 84 4.79 0.24 -7.77
C PRO A 84 3.42 -0.40 -8.02
N VAL A 85 3.21 -0.82 -9.26
CA VAL A 85 2.01 -1.54 -9.70
C VAL A 85 2.33 -3.02 -9.87
N PHE A 86 1.58 -3.87 -9.17
CA PHE A 86 1.65 -5.32 -9.25
C PHE A 86 0.42 -5.86 -9.99
N GLU A 87 0.63 -6.32 -11.21
CA GLU A 87 -0.39 -7.00 -12.01
C GLU A 87 -0.64 -8.42 -11.47
N LYS A 88 -1.91 -8.75 -11.22
CA LYS A 88 -2.34 -10.08 -10.75
C LYS A 88 -2.36 -11.08 -11.91
N PRO A 89 -1.93 -12.33 -11.70
CA PRO A 89 -1.36 -12.87 -10.46
C PRO A 89 0.13 -12.54 -10.29
N TYR A 90 0.55 -12.28 -9.06
CA TYR A 90 1.96 -12.06 -8.68
C TYR A 90 2.30 -12.85 -7.41
N ASP A 91 3.59 -12.98 -7.11
CA ASP A 91 4.08 -13.54 -5.85
C ASP A 91 3.94 -12.50 -4.71
N PRO A 92 3.10 -12.74 -3.68
CA PRO A 92 2.91 -11.80 -2.58
C PRO A 92 4.19 -11.41 -1.84
N GLU A 93 5.20 -12.30 -1.81
CA GLU A 93 6.47 -12.01 -1.14
C GLU A 93 7.24 -10.88 -1.85
N LEU A 94 7.09 -10.72 -3.17
CA LEU A 94 7.73 -9.63 -3.93
C LEU A 94 7.16 -8.25 -3.54
N LEU A 95 5.84 -8.17 -3.37
CA LEU A 95 5.18 -6.93 -2.95
C LEU A 95 5.62 -6.55 -1.54
N VAL A 96 5.64 -7.52 -0.62
CA VAL A 96 6.11 -7.30 0.75
C VAL A 96 7.59 -6.88 0.75
N ALA A 97 8.45 -7.53 -0.03
CA ALA A 97 9.85 -7.14 -0.16
C ALA A 97 10.00 -5.69 -0.62
N GLU A 98 9.23 -5.25 -1.62
CA GLU A 98 9.23 -3.88 -2.13
C GLU A 98 8.82 -2.87 -1.04
N LEU A 99 7.70 -3.11 -0.37
CA LEU A 99 7.22 -2.24 0.71
C LEU A 99 8.08 -2.29 1.97
N THR A 100 8.91 -3.33 2.17
CA THR A 100 9.82 -3.39 3.33
C THR A 100 11.22 -2.83 3.02
N ALA A 101 11.69 -2.92 1.77
CA ALA A 101 13.00 -2.40 1.35
C ALA A 101 13.13 -0.88 1.56
N GLY A 102 12.04 -0.14 1.34
CA GLY A 102 11.99 1.30 1.61
C GLY A 102 12.15 1.70 3.09
N ARG A 103 12.10 0.76 4.06
CA ARG A 103 12.34 1.06 5.48
C ARG A 103 13.80 1.39 5.80
N LYS A 104 14.75 1.01 4.94
CA LYS A 104 16.19 0.96 5.30
C LYS A 104 16.97 2.28 5.29
N ARG A 105 16.34 3.47 5.22
CA ARG A 105 17.10 4.75 5.16
C ARG A 105 16.73 5.83 6.17
N GLY A 106 16.14 5.44 7.31
CA GLY A 106 16.01 6.34 8.47
C GLY A 106 16.84 5.85 9.64
N LEU A 107 17.90 6.57 10.01
CA LEU A 107 18.51 6.63 11.35
C LEU A 107 19.77 5.80 11.71
N PHE A 108 20.23 4.77 10.97
CA PHE A 108 21.49 4.05 11.34
C PHE A 108 22.66 4.12 10.35
N ALA A 109 22.50 4.76 9.19
CA ALA A 109 23.57 4.79 8.18
C ALA A 109 24.66 5.86 8.41
N ARG A 110 24.77 6.46 9.60
CA ARG A 110 25.62 7.65 9.83
C ARG A 110 26.50 7.63 11.08
N LEU A 111 26.88 6.45 11.59
CA LEU A 111 27.81 6.34 12.72
C LEU A 111 28.76 5.13 12.65
N LEU A 112 29.11 4.71 11.43
CA LEU A 112 30.29 3.89 11.15
C LEU A 112 30.98 4.48 9.92
N GLY A 113 31.76 5.51 10.17
CA GLY A 113 32.58 6.27 9.23
C GLY A 113 33.31 7.37 9.97
#